data_AF-A0AAJ0SG44-F1
#
_entry.id   AF-A0AAJ0SG44-F1
#
_cell.length_a   1.000
_cell.length_b   1.000
_cell.length_c   1.000
_cell.angle_alpha   90.00
_cell.angle_beta   90.00
_cell.angle_gamma   90.00
#
_symmetry.space_group_name_H-M   'P 1'
#
loop_
_entity.id
_entity.type
_entity.pdbx_description
1 polymer ?
#
loop_
_entity_poly.entity_id
_entity_poly.type
_entity_poly.pdbx_seq_one_letter_code
_entity_poly.pdbx_strand_id
1 'polypeptide(L)'
;MKPKYLFILCVLIGCQKPKPLNQLVDTISQPKTETIAAKENFLKTDTISIADYGETSRDNYVLAHLAEQKADKDSIVTAQYQLDFYQNKTKTTTSKITIKGVDKGSEWSAMYGLGTESAKSSPFIQISFGYPACGYNQSHYLYYLKNNDIQLVYDWYTMSDSGWGSWVEFENPSAKANPESFYCKTISFEPDDNDENMGIAKHSDSIVFRLSGNQWKKQLLSAKDKIYFEKKMSFDDFHKQE
;
A
#
# COMPACT_ATOMS: atom_id res chain seq x y z
N MET A 1 25.54 -83.14 -5.69
CA MET A 1 25.19 -83.00 -4.27
C MET A 1 24.26 -81.81 -4.10
N LYS A 2 23.06 -82.05 -3.52
CA LYS A 2 22.03 -81.13 -2.99
C LYS A 2 21.53 -79.96 -3.89
N PRO A 3 20.27 -79.98 -4.35
CA PRO A 3 19.56 -78.77 -4.74
C PRO A 3 18.97 -78.09 -3.49
N LYS A 4 18.92 -76.76 -3.48
CA LYS A 4 17.95 -76.01 -2.68
C LYS A 4 17.21 -75.04 -3.59
N TYR A 5 15.94 -75.39 -3.80
CA TYR A 5 14.77 -74.54 -4.10
C TYR A 5 14.90 -73.13 -3.49
N LEU A 6 14.27 -72.04 -3.93
CA LEU A 6 13.03 -71.73 -4.66
C LEU A 6 13.12 -70.18 -4.75
N PHE A 7 12.63 -69.43 -5.74
CA PHE A 7 11.23 -69.17 -6.01
C PHE A 7 11.16 -68.26 -7.24
N ILE A 8 10.32 -68.66 -8.19
CA ILE A 8 9.93 -67.94 -9.39
C ILE A 8 8.86 -66.91 -9.01
N LEU A 9 8.91 -65.70 -9.56
CA LEU A 9 7.70 -65.10 -10.12
C LEU A 9 8.01 -64.00 -11.15
N CYS A 10 7.74 -64.31 -12.41
CA CYS A 10 7.57 -63.35 -13.48
C CYS A 10 6.31 -62.53 -13.23
N VAL A 11 6.40 -61.20 -13.32
CA VAL A 11 5.23 -60.36 -13.58
C VAL A 11 5.52 -59.51 -14.80
N LEU A 12 4.80 -59.84 -15.87
CA LEU A 12 4.67 -59.10 -17.11
C LEU A 12 3.96 -57.77 -16.82
N ILE A 13 4.61 -56.64 -17.08
CA ILE A 13 3.95 -55.33 -17.09
C ILE A 13 3.75 -54.94 -18.55
N GLY A 14 2.54 -55.19 -19.05
CA GLY A 14 2.06 -54.70 -20.33
C GLY A 14 1.62 -53.24 -20.24
N CYS A 15 1.88 -52.48 -21.31
CA CYS A 15 1.36 -51.14 -21.53
C CYS A 15 -0.17 -51.11 -21.48
N GLN A 16 -0.74 -50.37 -20.53
CA GLN A 16 -2.16 -50.03 -20.53
C GLN A 16 -2.37 -48.61 -21.05
N LYS A 17 -3.18 -48.50 -22.10
CA LYS A 17 -3.79 -47.26 -22.58
C LYS A 17 -4.76 -46.70 -21.51
N PRO A 18 -4.89 -45.37 -21.35
CA PRO A 18 -5.90 -44.81 -20.46
C PRO A 18 -7.32 -44.90 -21.06
N LYS A 19 -8.30 -45.24 -20.21
CA LYS A 19 -9.75 -45.20 -20.49
C LYS A 19 -10.33 -43.78 -20.32
N PRO A 20 -11.40 -43.42 -21.06
CA PRO A 20 -12.02 -42.10 -21.00
C PRO A 20 -13.23 -41.98 -20.06
N LEU A 21 -13.54 -40.72 -19.75
CA LEU A 21 -14.80 -40.08 -19.30
C LEU A 21 -15.31 -40.34 -17.87
N ASN A 22 -15.44 -39.23 -17.13
CA ASN A 22 -16.69 -38.91 -16.43
C ASN A 22 -16.91 -37.38 -16.38
N GLN A 23 -17.91 -36.98 -17.18
CA GLN A 23 -18.92 -35.93 -16.95
C GLN A 23 -18.46 -34.50 -16.61
N LEU A 24 -18.45 -33.68 -17.67
CA LEU A 24 -18.80 -32.26 -17.61
C LEU A 24 -20.25 -32.11 -17.13
N VAL A 25 -20.46 -31.32 -16.08
CA VAL A 25 -21.76 -30.73 -15.77
C VAL A 25 -21.67 -29.26 -16.15
N ASP A 26 -22.31 -28.93 -17.27
CA ASP A 26 -22.64 -27.55 -17.63
C ASP A 26 -23.47 -26.93 -16.50
N THR A 27 -22.88 -26.00 -15.75
CA THR A 27 -23.68 -25.12 -14.89
C THR A 27 -24.16 -23.97 -15.75
N ILE A 28 -25.41 -24.09 -16.18
CA ILE A 28 -26.22 -23.02 -16.76
C ILE A 28 -26.08 -21.79 -15.86
N SER A 29 -25.49 -20.73 -16.41
CA SER A 29 -25.36 -19.43 -15.75
C SER A 29 -26.76 -18.86 -15.50
N GLN A 30 -27.22 -18.91 -14.26
CA GLN A 30 -28.38 -18.14 -13.84
C GLN A 30 -28.07 -16.64 -13.95
N PRO A 31 -29.05 -15.80 -14.33
CA PRO A 31 -28.87 -14.37 -14.39
C PRO A 31 -28.56 -13.86 -12.98
N LYS A 32 -27.41 -13.19 -12.86
CA LYS A 32 -26.90 -12.57 -11.65
C LYS A 32 -27.97 -11.62 -11.11
N THR A 33 -28.69 -12.05 -10.08
CA THR A 33 -29.62 -11.20 -9.35
C THR A 33 -28.78 -10.06 -8.76
N GLU A 34 -29.01 -8.84 -9.22
CA GLU A 34 -28.47 -7.64 -8.59
C GLU A 34 -28.89 -7.69 -7.12
N THR A 35 -27.92 -8.01 -6.26
CA THR A 35 -28.11 -7.86 -4.83
C THR A 35 -28.20 -6.35 -4.63
N ILE A 36 -29.40 -5.86 -4.30
CA ILE A 36 -29.60 -4.48 -3.88
C ILE A 36 -28.68 -4.28 -2.69
N ALA A 37 -27.53 -3.65 -2.93
CA ALA A 37 -26.57 -3.36 -1.88
C ALA A 37 -27.31 -2.55 -0.80
N ALA A 38 -27.23 -3.00 0.45
CA ALA A 38 -27.76 -2.24 1.57
C ALA A 38 -27.23 -0.80 1.45
N LYS A 39 -28.15 0.17 1.50
CA LYS A 39 -27.80 1.58 1.37
C LYS A 39 -26.93 1.96 2.57
N GLU A 40 -25.61 1.93 2.40
CA GLU A 40 -24.68 2.39 3.43
C GLU A 40 -24.94 3.88 3.67
N ASN A 41 -25.30 4.24 4.90
CA ASN A 41 -25.53 5.62 5.30
C ASN A 41 -24.22 6.20 5.81
N PHE A 42 -23.52 6.96 4.97
CA PHE A 42 -22.28 7.63 5.34
C PHE A 42 -22.56 8.98 5.99
N LEU A 43 -21.77 9.34 7.00
CA LEU A 43 -21.84 10.61 7.73
C LEU A 43 -21.37 11.79 6.86
N LYS A 44 -20.35 11.56 6.03
CA LYS A 44 -19.75 12.52 5.11
C LYS A 44 -19.14 11.78 3.93
N THR A 45 -19.09 12.42 2.77
CA THR A 45 -18.32 11.93 1.62
C THR A 45 -17.43 13.05 1.10
N ASP A 46 -16.14 12.78 1.01
CA ASP A 46 -15.14 13.66 0.41
C ASP A 46 -14.68 13.11 -0.94
N THR A 47 -14.43 13.98 -1.91
CA THR A 47 -13.85 13.60 -3.21
C THR A 47 -12.36 13.92 -3.20
N ILE A 48 -11.53 12.90 -3.38
CA ILE A 48 -10.08 13.02 -3.45
C ILE A 48 -9.66 12.98 -4.92
N SER A 49 -9.19 14.11 -5.43
CA SER A 49 -8.58 14.16 -6.77
C SER A 49 -7.19 13.51 -6.72
N ILE A 50 -6.86 12.72 -7.73
CA ILE A 50 -5.53 12.08 -7.81
C ILE A 50 -4.65 12.93 -8.71
N ALA A 51 -3.56 13.46 -8.15
CA ALA A 51 -2.56 14.20 -8.90
C ALA A 51 -1.71 13.27 -9.78
N ASP A 52 -1.45 13.71 -11.01
CA ASP A 52 -0.56 13.12 -12.00
C ASP A 52 0.32 14.26 -12.56
N TYR A 53 1.58 14.35 -12.11
CA TYR A 53 2.55 15.36 -12.57
C TYR A 53 2.04 16.82 -12.53
N GLY A 54 1.42 17.23 -11.42
CA GLY A 54 0.93 18.60 -11.23
C GLY A 54 -0.42 18.88 -11.90
N GLU A 55 -0.97 17.94 -12.69
CA GLU A 55 -2.34 17.96 -13.15
C GLU A 55 -3.21 17.03 -12.31
N THR A 56 -4.46 17.41 -12.04
CA THR A 56 -5.40 16.53 -11.35
C THR A 56 -6.20 15.72 -12.38
N SER A 57 -6.27 14.40 -12.18
CA SER A 57 -7.11 13.56 -13.03
C SER A 57 -8.59 13.91 -12.82
N ARG A 58 -9.29 14.30 -13.90
CA ARG A 58 -10.72 14.61 -13.86
C ARG A 58 -11.61 13.38 -13.82
N ASP A 59 -11.11 12.26 -14.33
CA ASP A 59 -11.88 11.04 -14.54
C ASP A 59 -11.52 9.93 -13.55
N ASN A 60 -10.38 10.04 -12.87
CA ASN A 60 -9.95 9.11 -11.82
C ASN A 60 -9.88 9.84 -10.47
N TYR A 61 -10.62 9.33 -9.49
CA TYR A 61 -10.73 9.93 -8.16
C TYR A 61 -11.06 8.87 -7.12
N VAL A 62 -10.92 9.22 -5.85
CA VAL A 62 -11.36 8.38 -4.73
C VAL A 62 -12.48 9.10 -3.99
N LEU A 63 -13.56 8.41 -3.66
CA LEU A 63 -14.54 8.91 -2.71
C LEU A 63 -14.22 8.35 -1.33
N ALA A 64 -13.96 9.23 -0.37
CA ALA A 64 -13.77 8.87 1.02
C ALA A 64 -15.07 9.06 1.79
N HIS A 65 -15.73 7.95 2.08
CA HIS A 65 -16.97 7.89 2.82
C HIS A 65 -16.71 7.68 4.31
N LEU A 66 -17.02 8.68 5.14
CA LEU A 66 -16.95 8.55 6.59
C LEU A 66 -18.12 7.68 7.07
N ALA A 67 -17.83 6.46 7.50
CA ALA A 67 -18.84 5.51 7.99
C ALA A 67 -19.15 5.75 9.48
N GLU A 68 -18.12 5.99 10.28
CA GLU A 68 -18.24 6.14 11.73
C GLU A 68 -17.16 7.09 12.27
N GLN A 69 -17.51 7.88 13.29
CA GLN A 69 -16.55 8.71 14.03
C GLN A 69 -16.89 8.68 15.52
N LYS A 70 -15.88 8.42 16.36
CA LYS A 70 -16.03 8.31 17.82
C LYS A 70 -14.83 8.94 18.52
N ALA A 71 -15.08 9.72 19.57
CA ALA A 71 -14.05 10.17 20.50
C ALA A 71 -13.93 9.17 21.66
N ASP A 72 -12.72 8.88 22.09
CA ASP A 72 -12.48 8.14 23.33
C ASP A 72 -12.48 9.05 24.56
N LYS A 73 -12.12 8.49 25.72
CA LYS A 73 -12.09 9.20 27.01
C LYS A 73 -11.07 10.33 27.04
N ASP A 74 -10.03 10.25 26.21
CA ASP A 74 -8.96 11.22 26.11
C ASP A 74 -9.22 12.22 24.98
N SER A 75 -10.46 12.24 24.45
CA SER A 75 -10.89 13.06 23.31
C SER A 75 -10.14 12.75 22.00
N ILE A 76 -9.50 11.58 21.90
CA ILE A 76 -8.87 11.15 20.65
C ILE A 76 -9.96 10.67 19.71
N VAL A 77 -10.11 11.37 18.59
CA VAL A 77 -11.12 11.05 17.58
C VAL A 77 -10.61 9.93 16.67
N THR A 78 -11.34 8.82 16.63
CA THR A 78 -11.14 7.73 15.68
C THR A 78 -12.24 7.74 14.63
N ALA A 79 -11.86 7.69 13.35
CA ALA A 79 -12.78 7.66 12.22
C ALA A 79 -12.56 6.41 11.37
N GLN A 80 -13.66 5.81 10.90
CA GLN A 80 -13.64 4.72 9.94
C GLN A 80 -14.11 5.22 8.59
N TYR A 81 -13.31 4.98 7.56
CA TYR A 81 -13.60 5.38 6.19
C TYR A 81 -13.72 4.17 5.27
N GLN A 82 -14.62 4.29 4.30
CA GLN A 82 -14.62 3.49 3.09
C GLN A 82 -14.12 4.35 1.94
N LEU A 83 -13.06 3.91 1.28
CA LEU A 83 -12.45 4.54 0.12
C LEU A 83 -12.92 3.80 -1.13
N ASP A 84 -13.77 4.45 -1.93
CA ASP A 84 -14.24 3.92 -3.21
C ASP A 84 -13.40 4.48 -4.35
N PHE A 85 -12.75 3.61 -5.11
CA PHE A 85 -11.82 3.99 -6.17
C PHE A 85 -12.55 4.03 -7.52
N TYR A 86 -12.48 5.19 -8.18
CA TYR A 86 -13.08 5.41 -9.49
C TYR A 86 -12.00 5.53 -10.55
N GLN A 87 -12.14 4.75 -11.62
CA GLN A 87 -11.35 4.90 -12.85
C GLN A 87 -12.32 5.17 -14.00
N ASN A 88 -12.04 6.20 -14.81
CA ASN A 88 -12.93 6.65 -15.87
C ASN A 88 -14.38 6.82 -15.38
N LYS A 89 -14.55 7.47 -14.21
CA LYS A 89 -15.85 7.70 -13.53
C LYS A 89 -16.64 6.45 -13.16
N THR A 90 -16.04 5.28 -13.27
CA THR A 90 -16.65 4.00 -12.89
C THR A 90 -16.02 3.51 -11.60
N LYS A 91 -16.84 3.17 -10.59
CA LYS A 91 -16.35 2.55 -9.36
C LYS A 91 -15.73 1.20 -9.72
N THR A 92 -14.46 1.03 -9.42
CA THR A 92 -13.71 -0.21 -9.70
C THR A 92 -13.65 -1.10 -8.47
N THR A 93 -13.35 -0.53 -7.31
CA THR A 93 -13.09 -1.27 -6.08
C THR A 93 -13.22 -0.39 -4.84
N THR A 94 -13.06 -0.98 -3.66
CA THR A 94 -13.25 -0.33 -2.37
C THR A 94 -12.23 -0.82 -1.33
N SER A 95 -11.83 0.05 -0.42
CA SER A 95 -10.96 -0.26 0.73
C SER A 95 -11.53 0.35 2.00
N LYS A 96 -11.37 -0.31 3.15
CA LYS A 96 -11.78 0.24 4.45
C LYS A 96 -10.53 0.55 5.29
N ILE A 97 -10.50 1.73 5.88
CA ILE A 97 -9.41 2.17 6.76
C ILE A 97 -9.94 2.78 8.05
N THR A 98 -9.10 2.75 9.08
CA THR A 98 -9.37 3.42 10.36
C THR A 98 -8.26 4.41 10.61
N ILE A 99 -8.63 5.65 10.92
CA ILE A 99 -7.71 6.74 11.25
C ILE A 99 -7.93 7.11 12.70
N LYS A 100 -6.85 7.18 13.49
CA LYS A 100 -6.87 7.65 14.88
C LYS A 100 -6.28 9.06 14.95
N GLY A 101 -6.76 9.87 15.88
CA GLY A 101 -6.29 11.25 16.05
C GLY A 101 -6.74 12.16 14.90
N VAL A 102 -8.01 12.06 14.49
CA VAL A 102 -8.54 12.91 13.42
C VAL A 102 -8.80 14.32 13.92
N ASP A 103 -7.99 15.27 13.44
CA ASP A 103 -8.15 16.68 13.77
C ASP A 103 -9.18 17.36 12.87
N LYS A 104 -9.93 18.31 13.47
CA LYS A 104 -10.88 19.13 12.71
C LYS A 104 -10.13 19.98 11.70
N GLY A 105 -10.54 19.90 10.43
CA GLY A 105 -9.87 20.58 9.32
C GLY A 105 -8.79 19.74 8.64
N SER A 106 -8.65 18.46 9.00
CA SER A 106 -7.87 17.51 8.21
C SER A 106 -8.43 17.37 6.79
N GLU A 107 -7.53 17.29 5.82
CA GLU A 107 -7.82 17.21 4.40
C GLU A 107 -7.24 15.93 3.79
N TRP A 108 -7.78 15.56 2.64
CA TRP A 108 -7.31 14.44 1.84
C TRP A 108 -6.44 14.93 0.70
N SER A 109 -5.40 14.17 0.38
CA SER A 109 -4.67 14.30 -0.87
C SER A 109 -4.37 12.93 -1.47
N ALA A 110 -4.19 12.87 -2.78
CA ALA A 110 -3.75 11.66 -3.45
C ALA A 110 -2.85 11.97 -4.65
N MET A 111 -1.91 11.07 -4.91
CA MET A 111 -1.04 11.14 -6.09
C MET A 111 -0.77 9.73 -6.62
N TYR A 112 -0.57 9.62 -7.94
CA TYR A 112 -0.04 8.39 -8.51
C TYR A 112 1.43 8.24 -8.13
N GLY A 113 1.85 7.01 -7.82
CA GLY A 113 3.26 6.69 -7.68
C GLY A 113 3.80 6.27 -6.34
N LEU A 114 5.14 6.31 -6.30
CA LEU A 114 5.95 6.11 -5.12
C LEU A 114 6.54 7.44 -4.58
N GLY A 115 6.04 8.61 -5.02
CA GLY A 115 6.38 9.91 -4.41
C GLY A 115 7.53 10.68 -5.07
N THR A 116 8.32 10.05 -5.94
CA THR A 116 9.35 10.72 -6.78
C THR A 116 9.09 10.40 -8.25
N GLU A 117 8.79 11.43 -9.04
CA GLU A 117 8.55 11.45 -10.51
C GLU A 117 8.14 10.10 -11.16
N SER A 118 7.13 9.42 -10.64
CA SER A 118 6.84 8.06 -11.12
C SER A 118 5.92 8.08 -12.34
N ALA A 119 6.47 7.54 -13.43
CA ALA A 119 5.93 7.48 -14.78
C ALA A 119 4.40 7.52 -14.91
N LYS A 120 3.92 8.29 -15.90
CA LYS A 120 2.53 8.25 -16.40
C LYS A 120 2.07 6.79 -16.42
N SER A 121 0.91 6.52 -15.81
CA SER A 121 0.34 5.15 -15.69
C SER A 121 0.90 4.25 -14.57
N SER A 122 1.45 4.82 -13.49
CA SER A 122 1.73 4.04 -12.28
C SER A 122 0.44 3.40 -11.71
N PRO A 123 0.43 2.10 -11.38
CA PRO A 123 -0.69 1.45 -10.68
C PRO A 123 -0.68 1.74 -9.18
N PHE A 124 0.31 2.46 -8.68
CA PHE A 124 0.38 2.86 -7.29
C PHE A 124 -0.35 4.17 -7.05
N ILE A 125 -1.09 4.25 -5.96
CA ILE A 125 -1.77 5.47 -5.51
C ILE A 125 -1.39 5.69 -4.06
N GLN A 126 -0.77 6.82 -3.76
CA GLN A 126 -0.61 7.29 -2.39
C GLN A 126 -1.81 8.15 -2.03
N ILE A 127 -2.41 7.86 -0.88
CA ILE A 127 -3.48 8.65 -0.29
C ILE A 127 -3.00 9.11 1.07
N SER A 128 -3.10 10.42 1.32
CA SER A 128 -2.72 11.04 2.57
C SER A 128 -3.92 11.69 3.23
N PHE A 129 -3.95 11.67 4.55
CA PHE A 129 -4.93 12.36 5.36
C PHE A 129 -4.27 13.03 6.55
N GLY A 130 -4.50 14.32 6.72
CA GLY A 130 -3.97 15.07 7.85
C GLY A 130 -4.26 16.56 7.75
N TYR A 131 -3.85 17.30 8.77
CA TYR A 131 -4.09 18.74 8.85
C TYR A 131 -3.10 19.51 7.95
N PRO A 132 -3.56 20.34 6.99
CA PRO A 132 -2.71 21.04 6.04
C PRO A 132 -2.13 22.32 6.66
N ALA A 133 -1.27 22.19 7.66
CA ALA A 133 -0.48 23.30 8.17
C ALA A 133 1.01 22.92 8.22
N CYS A 134 1.89 23.91 8.35
CA CYS A 134 3.31 23.69 8.56
C CYS A 134 3.49 22.90 9.86
N GLY A 135 3.94 21.64 9.78
CA GLY A 135 4.29 20.87 10.98
C GLY A 135 3.31 19.83 11.49
N TYR A 136 2.67 19.04 10.62
CA TYR A 136 1.62 18.15 11.10
C TYR A 136 1.73 16.69 10.69
N ASN A 137 1.10 15.93 11.56
CA ASN A 137 0.89 14.50 11.54
C ASN A 137 0.01 14.09 10.37
N GLN A 138 0.52 13.24 9.49
CA GLN A 138 -0.24 12.72 8.36
C GLN A 138 -0.23 11.21 8.37
N SER A 139 -1.41 10.62 8.15
CA SER A 139 -1.54 9.20 7.84
C SER A 139 -1.47 9.00 6.35
N HIS A 140 -0.67 8.04 5.91
CA HIS A 140 -0.49 7.75 4.50
C HIS A 140 -0.77 6.29 4.20
N TYR A 141 -1.27 6.04 3.00
CA TYR A 141 -1.65 4.74 2.50
C TYR A 141 -1.14 4.58 1.07
N LEU A 142 -0.30 3.58 0.84
CA LEU A 142 0.14 3.17 -0.48
C LEU A 142 -0.73 2.01 -0.96
N TYR A 143 -1.53 2.28 -1.97
CA TYR A 143 -2.35 1.29 -2.66
C TYR A 143 -1.70 0.84 -3.96
N TYR A 144 -1.91 -0.44 -4.31
CA TYR A 144 -1.68 -0.98 -5.64
C TYR A 144 -3.03 -1.30 -6.28
N LEU A 145 -3.37 -0.59 -7.36
CA LEU A 145 -4.62 -0.72 -8.11
C LEU A 145 -4.32 -1.26 -9.51
N LYS A 146 -4.73 -2.49 -9.78
CA LYS A 146 -4.51 -3.15 -11.08
C LYS A 146 -5.66 -4.08 -11.41
N ASN A 147 -6.14 -4.02 -12.66
CA ASN A 147 -7.23 -4.87 -13.15
C ASN A 147 -8.52 -4.79 -12.29
N ASN A 148 -8.86 -3.60 -11.78
CA ASN A 148 -9.95 -3.36 -10.83
C ASN A 148 -9.81 -4.05 -9.46
N ASP A 149 -8.66 -4.67 -9.17
CA ASP A 149 -8.33 -5.17 -7.84
C ASP A 149 -7.45 -4.16 -7.11
N ILE A 150 -7.62 -4.06 -5.79
CA ILE A 150 -6.82 -3.19 -4.94
C ILE A 150 -6.17 -3.95 -3.80
N GLN A 151 -4.95 -3.54 -3.47
CA GLN A 151 -4.26 -3.96 -2.27
C GLN A 151 -3.70 -2.75 -1.53
N LEU A 152 -3.94 -2.66 -0.21
CA LEU A 152 -3.15 -1.80 0.67
C LEU A 152 -1.77 -2.44 0.85
N VAL A 153 -0.74 -1.82 0.27
CA VAL A 153 0.63 -2.33 0.27
C VAL A 153 1.37 -1.90 1.53
N TYR A 154 1.17 -0.64 1.91
CA TYR A 154 1.83 -0.05 3.07
C TYR A 154 1.01 1.10 3.62
N ASP A 155 1.06 1.26 4.94
CA ASP A 155 0.50 2.37 5.69
C ASP A 155 1.58 2.88 6.63
N TRP A 156 1.71 4.19 6.74
CA TRP A 156 2.68 4.83 7.60
C TRP A 156 2.18 6.18 8.08
N TYR A 157 2.95 6.76 8.97
CA TYR A 157 2.69 8.06 9.58
C TYR A 157 3.90 8.95 9.36
N THR A 158 3.67 10.22 9.06
CA THR A 158 4.71 11.24 9.01
C THR A 158 4.39 12.34 9.99
N MET A 159 5.44 12.98 10.48
CA MET A 159 5.36 14.18 11.31
C MET A 159 6.52 15.05 10.87
N SER A 160 6.24 16.09 10.10
CA SER A 160 7.28 16.98 9.60
C SER A 160 6.86 18.44 9.62
N ASP A 161 7.75 19.32 10.07
CA ASP A 161 7.63 20.77 10.05
C ASP A 161 8.83 21.40 9.37
N SER A 162 8.59 22.14 8.28
CA SER A 162 9.60 23.00 7.67
C SER A 162 10.94 22.30 7.36
N GLY A 163 10.88 21.03 6.92
CA GLY A 163 12.04 20.18 6.62
C GLY A 163 12.57 19.35 7.80
N TRP A 164 12.07 19.60 9.00
CA TRP A 164 12.38 18.81 10.20
C TRP A 164 11.31 17.75 10.44
N GLY A 165 11.69 16.62 11.03
CA GLY A 165 10.75 15.58 11.45
C GLY A 165 11.04 14.22 10.84
N SER A 166 10.02 13.41 10.57
CA SER A 166 10.15 12.06 10.03
C SER A 166 9.16 11.77 8.92
N TRP A 167 9.68 11.12 7.87
CA TRP A 167 8.93 10.68 6.70
C TRP A 167 9.44 9.34 6.17
N VAL A 168 8.71 8.77 5.23
CA VAL A 168 9.12 7.57 4.50
C VAL A 168 9.56 7.97 3.10
N GLU A 169 10.75 7.56 2.73
CA GLU A 169 11.23 7.66 1.35
C GLU A 169 11.07 6.33 0.65
N PHE A 170 10.51 6.36 -0.56
CA PHE A 170 10.49 5.21 -1.45
C PHE A 170 11.59 5.31 -2.49
N GLU A 171 12.22 4.17 -2.76
CA GLU A 171 13.21 4.01 -3.81
C GLU A 171 12.73 2.96 -4.81
N ASN A 172 12.68 3.33 -6.09
CA ASN A 172 12.36 2.44 -7.20
C ASN A 172 13.56 2.28 -8.14
N PRO A 173 14.48 1.33 -7.86
CA PRO A 173 15.69 1.14 -8.66
C PRO A 173 15.43 0.80 -10.13
N SER A 174 14.23 0.30 -10.45
CA SER A 174 13.89 -0.08 -11.83
C SER A 174 13.48 1.11 -12.70
N ALA A 175 13.14 2.26 -12.09
CA ALA A 175 12.55 3.43 -12.74
C ALA A 175 11.27 3.13 -13.58
N LYS A 176 10.68 1.94 -13.46
CA LYS A 176 9.45 1.56 -14.16
C LYS A 176 8.24 2.12 -13.41
N ALA A 177 7.18 2.48 -14.15
CA ALA A 177 5.89 2.88 -13.57
C ALA A 177 5.28 1.77 -12.69
N ASN A 178 5.37 0.53 -13.18
CA ASN A 178 4.90 -0.68 -12.49
C ASN A 178 6.10 -1.60 -12.21
N PRO A 179 6.90 -1.33 -11.16
CA PRO A 179 8.01 -2.18 -10.75
C PRO A 179 7.53 -3.54 -10.25
N GLU A 180 8.42 -4.54 -10.24
CA GLU A 180 8.20 -5.84 -9.57
C GLU A 180 8.73 -5.84 -8.13
N SER A 181 9.58 -4.87 -7.80
CA SER A 181 10.08 -4.64 -6.45
C SER A 181 10.48 -3.18 -6.25
N PHE A 182 10.32 -2.67 -5.03
CA PHE A 182 10.81 -1.36 -4.60
C PHE A 182 11.14 -1.41 -3.10
N TYR A 183 11.76 -0.35 -2.60
CA TYR A 183 12.19 -0.24 -1.21
C TYR A 183 11.61 1.00 -0.58
N CYS A 184 11.53 1.02 0.74
CA CYS A 184 11.40 2.26 1.48
C CYS A 184 12.28 2.23 2.73
N LYS A 185 12.53 3.41 3.29
CA LYS A 185 13.14 3.60 4.60
C LYS A 185 12.45 4.75 5.30
N THR A 186 12.43 4.71 6.63
CA THR A 186 12.05 5.87 7.42
C THR A 186 13.28 6.76 7.56
N ILE A 187 13.11 8.03 7.25
CA ILE A 187 14.08 9.08 7.57
C ILE A 187 13.54 9.89 8.74
N SER A 188 14.44 10.30 9.63
CA SER A 188 14.18 11.46 10.48
C SER A 188 15.33 12.44 10.43
N PHE A 189 14.99 13.73 10.49
CA PHE A 189 15.93 14.82 10.58
C PHE A 189 15.47 15.77 11.68
N GLU A 190 16.21 15.77 12.78
CA GLU A 190 15.86 16.52 13.99
C GLU A 190 16.90 17.62 14.23
N PRO A 191 16.49 18.82 14.68
CA PRO A 191 17.43 19.89 15.03
C PRO A 191 18.45 19.44 16.07
N ASP A 192 19.68 19.91 15.95
CA ASP A 192 20.68 19.76 17.01
C ASP A 192 20.39 20.75 18.13
N ASP A 193 20.37 20.27 19.38
CA ASP A 193 20.06 21.11 20.56
C ASP A 193 21.00 22.32 20.72
N ASN A 194 22.20 22.28 20.14
CA ASN A 194 23.20 23.34 20.29
C ASN A 194 23.36 24.23 19.05
N ASP A 195 22.77 23.86 17.91
CA ASP A 195 22.88 24.62 16.66
C ASP A 195 21.65 24.35 15.76
N GLU A 196 20.75 25.35 15.69
CA GLU A 196 19.51 25.28 14.90
C GLU A 196 19.74 25.13 13.39
N ASN A 197 20.95 25.38 12.88
CA ASN A 197 21.29 25.18 11.46
C ASN A 197 21.80 23.76 11.18
N MET A 198 22.01 22.96 12.23
CA MET A 198 22.48 21.60 12.16
C MET A 198 21.37 20.65 12.60
N GLY A 199 21.41 19.44 12.07
CA GLY A 199 20.51 18.38 12.48
C GLY A 199 21.18 17.02 12.46
N ILE A 200 20.48 16.06 13.05
CA ILE A 200 20.88 14.66 13.07
C ILE A 200 19.95 13.89 12.14
N ALA A 201 20.48 13.49 10.98
CA ALA A 201 19.80 12.62 10.04
C ALA A 201 19.92 11.16 10.51
N LYS A 202 18.79 10.48 10.63
CA LYS A 202 18.70 9.07 11.06
C LYS A 202 17.90 8.28 10.04
N HIS A 203 18.33 7.05 9.75
CA HIS A 203 17.52 6.11 8.97
C HIS A 203 17.15 4.88 9.80
N SER A 204 15.89 4.46 9.68
CA SER A 204 15.34 3.24 10.29
C SER A 204 14.41 2.50 9.31
N ASP A 205 13.96 1.31 9.72
CA ASP A 205 12.88 0.57 9.06
C ASP A 205 13.03 0.42 7.54
N SER A 206 14.19 -0.04 7.09
CA SER A 206 14.38 -0.46 5.71
C SER A 206 13.43 -1.61 5.38
N ILE A 207 12.55 -1.43 4.40
CA ILE A 207 11.58 -2.43 3.97
C ILE A 207 11.75 -2.65 2.47
N VAL A 208 11.71 -3.91 2.05
CA VAL A 208 11.59 -4.29 0.64
C VAL A 208 10.18 -4.79 0.34
N PHE A 209 9.64 -4.35 -0.78
CA PHE A 209 8.36 -4.79 -1.33
C PHE A 209 8.61 -5.60 -2.59
N ARG A 210 7.96 -6.75 -2.71
CA ARG A 210 8.05 -7.62 -3.90
C ARG A 210 6.68 -8.11 -4.33
N LEU A 211 6.43 -8.07 -5.62
CA LEU A 211 5.26 -8.69 -6.22
C LEU A 211 5.47 -10.21 -6.28
N SER A 212 4.60 -10.98 -5.64
CA SER A 212 4.62 -12.44 -5.60
C SER A 212 3.28 -12.96 -6.13
N GLY A 213 3.24 -13.34 -7.41
CA GLY A 213 1.98 -13.61 -8.10
C GLY A 213 1.22 -12.30 -8.30
N ASN A 214 -0.02 -12.21 -7.79
CA ASN A 214 -0.85 -11.00 -7.89
C ASN A 214 -0.88 -10.17 -6.60
N GLN A 215 -0.02 -10.46 -5.62
CA GLN A 215 -0.01 -9.77 -4.33
C GLN A 215 1.38 -9.25 -3.98
N TRP A 216 1.41 -8.02 -3.48
CA TRP A 216 2.59 -7.41 -2.88
C TRP A 216 2.86 -7.97 -1.50
N LYS A 217 4.12 -8.25 -1.22
CA LYS A 217 4.59 -8.66 0.10
C LYS A 217 5.69 -7.72 0.54
N LYS A 218 5.70 -7.37 1.82
CA LYS A 218 6.73 -6.55 2.45
C LYS A 218 7.59 -7.37 3.39
N GLN A 219 8.87 -7.05 3.46
CA GLN A 219 9.84 -7.68 4.36
C GLN A 219 10.75 -6.59 4.93
N LEU A 220 10.89 -6.56 6.26
CA LEU A 220 11.89 -5.74 6.94
C LEU A 220 13.30 -6.25 6.63
N LEU A 221 14.18 -5.34 6.23
CA LEU A 221 15.60 -5.57 6.01
C LEU A 221 16.45 -5.13 7.20
N SER A 222 15.98 -4.13 7.96
CA SER A 222 16.58 -3.72 9.23
C SER A 222 15.75 -4.22 10.41
N ALA A 223 16.35 -4.18 11.61
CA ALA A 223 15.58 -4.34 12.84
C ALA A 223 14.56 -3.19 12.95
N LYS A 224 13.33 -3.53 13.31
CA LYS A 224 12.23 -2.57 13.43
C LYS A 224 12.54 -1.53 14.51
N ASP A 225 12.25 -0.26 14.23
CA ASP A 225 12.42 0.87 15.13
C ASP A 225 13.89 1.03 15.62
N LYS A 226 14.86 0.51 14.85
CA LYS A 226 16.30 0.63 15.14
C LYS A 226 17.00 1.45 14.07
N ILE A 227 17.69 2.48 14.54
CA ILE A 227 18.57 3.33 13.74
C ILE A 227 19.76 2.49 13.27
N TYR A 228 19.99 2.44 11.96
CA TYR A 228 21.16 1.79 11.36
C TYR A 228 22.09 2.78 10.65
N PHE A 229 21.68 4.04 10.54
CA PHE A 229 22.46 5.13 10.00
C PHE A 229 22.16 6.39 10.80
N GLU A 230 23.21 7.13 11.18
CA GLU A 230 23.10 8.42 11.85
C GLU A 230 24.21 9.35 11.36
N LYS A 231 23.87 10.60 11.06
CA LYS A 231 24.85 11.61 10.63
C LYS A 231 24.42 13.01 11.04
N LYS A 232 25.32 13.76 11.69
CA LYS A 232 25.16 15.20 11.89
C LYS A 232 25.52 15.95 10.61
N MET A 233 24.66 16.86 10.16
CA MET A 233 24.87 17.68 8.96
C MET A 233 24.05 18.97 9.02
N SER A 234 24.36 19.94 8.15
CA SER A 234 23.59 21.19 8.07
C SER A 234 22.21 20.95 7.45
N PHE A 235 21.24 21.80 7.79
CA PHE A 235 19.91 21.79 7.19
C PHE A 235 19.99 21.87 5.66
N ASP A 236 20.79 22.81 5.14
CA ASP A 236 20.96 22.99 3.70
C ASP A 236 21.58 21.76 3.03
N ASP A 237 22.59 21.12 3.64
CA ASP A 237 23.23 19.96 3.02
C ASP A 237 22.35 18.71 3.05
N PHE A 238 21.43 18.62 4.00
CA PHE A 238 20.43 17.57 4.05
C PHE A 238 19.42 17.74 2.89
N HIS A 239 18.84 18.94 2.74
CA HIS A 239 17.81 19.21 1.73
C HIS A 239 18.35 19.43 0.31
N LYS A 240 19.67 19.60 0.12
CA LYS A 240 20.30 19.59 -1.22
C LYS A 240 20.28 18.22 -1.89
N GLN A 241 20.01 17.14 -1.15
CA GLN A 241 20.04 15.76 -1.66
C GLN A 241 18.69 15.30 -2.22
N GLU A 242 17.66 16.16 -2.15
CA GLU A 242 16.33 15.93 -2.73
C GLU A 242 16.22 16.45 -4.17
#